data_AF-A0A173U4Z0-F1
#
_entry.id   AF-A0A173U4Z0-F1
#
_cell.length_a   1.000
_cell.length_b   1.000
_cell.length_c   1.000
_cell.angle_alpha   90.00
_cell.angle_beta   90.00
_cell.angle_gamma   90.00
#
_symmetry.space_group_name_H-M   'P 1'
#
loop_
_entity.id
_entity.type
_entity.pdbx_description
1 polymer ?
#
loop_
_entity_poly.entity_id
_entity_poly.type
_entity_poly.pdbx_seq_one_letter_code
_entity_poly.pdbx_strand_id
1 'polypeptide(L)'
;MKADNIKNIISDIDHLPYRAILFDGTWGIGKSYAVNEALEANPNVCKISMFGLKDPKQIYHEALFQLALKNNIGGKIGEIANNVLDGLSKIWDKVGQAKEVVQSIANERELFLLLSKEFTSVHIIVIDDLERMSDDINLEDIFGIIEELKQCNYVKVIVIANTDEIQSDKKVVFEKYNEKVIERIYHITERAEKVTWSKMNIHADFVEKFLEIHKVKNLRTLEKAQRFFEDVKLFCNSDMSEQFKEELRLICFAVVVESIENLYYKEIDSDNTNTDSVEKMTNTIGNMLQHRIGRYLYGIKCSTNLVEMILKYYEEGVLNEEQLEAEYKLFLNSGDKPNYYKSDEEIRSVLPILREKMLEAKSLAELNEFADAYVVWSDVLEENNESVLSEYRNILEEMLEKTVLDGKEEMLSYSYDLFHMSSEKTKRIYQEENKEMMKFLIEIYVGYLKKTTHGKKAYEYSYKLRNNFDSSYYHDIIISEIDNLYNKISFPVDNVDEDRYHTCYNIMYVLYHSDAEKFLQYCEKIKEDCDNMSRHRIDVLIEEIVKK
;
A
#
# COMPACT_ATOMS: atom_id res chain seq x y z
N MET A 1 7.72 34.29 11.97
CA MET A 1 6.80 34.86 10.95
C MET A 1 6.62 33.87 9.80
N LYS A 2 5.56 34.03 8.99
CA LYS A 2 5.33 33.22 7.78
C LYS A 2 6.34 33.55 6.68
N ALA A 3 6.71 32.56 5.87
CA ALA A 3 7.62 32.76 4.75
C ALA A 3 7.07 33.74 3.69
N ASP A 4 5.73 33.93 3.57
CA ASP A 4 5.18 34.93 2.62
C ASP A 4 5.62 36.37 2.94
N ASN A 5 5.89 36.66 4.21
CA ASN A 5 6.31 37.99 4.63
C ASN A 5 7.68 38.37 4.05
N ILE A 6 8.48 37.38 3.61
CA ILE A 6 9.73 37.62 2.89
C ILE A 6 9.47 38.45 1.63
N LYS A 7 8.39 38.16 0.87
CA LYS A 7 8.04 38.92 -0.34
C LYS A 7 7.76 40.38 -0.02
N ASN A 8 7.04 40.67 1.06
CA ASN A 8 6.74 42.03 1.51
C ASN A 8 8.00 42.77 1.98
N ILE A 9 8.89 42.08 2.70
CA ILE A 9 10.17 42.66 3.15
C ILE A 9 11.06 42.97 1.95
N ILE A 10 11.10 42.09 0.95
CA ILE A 10 11.89 42.28 -0.27
C ILE A 10 11.30 43.35 -1.17
N SER A 11 9.97 43.47 -1.29
CA SER A 11 9.36 44.54 -2.09
C SER A 11 9.68 45.93 -1.53
N ASP A 12 9.80 46.05 -0.21
CA ASP A 12 10.14 47.30 0.47
C ASP A 12 11.65 47.47 0.70
N ILE A 13 12.48 46.53 0.22
CA ILE A 13 13.91 46.44 0.55
C ILE A 13 14.63 47.76 0.31
N ASP A 14 14.30 48.49 -0.76
CA ASP A 14 14.92 49.77 -1.11
C ASP A 14 14.65 50.89 -0.09
N HIS A 15 13.51 50.82 0.60
CA HIS A 15 13.09 51.78 1.61
C HIS A 15 13.49 51.40 3.03
N LEU A 16 13.87 50.13 3.26
CA LEU A 16 14.33 49.70 4.57
C LEU A 16 15.67 50.36 4.94
N PRO A 17 15.86 50.75 6.21
CA PRO A 17 17.11 51.37 6.65
C PRO A 17 18.27 50.36 6.72
N TYR A 18 17.96 49.06 6.65
CA TYR A 18 18.93 47.98 6.79
C TYR A 18 19.65 47.68 5.47
N ARG A 19 20.97 47.50 5.54
CA ARG A 19 21.83 47.14 4.41
C ARG A 19 22.19 45.66 4.38
N ALA A 20 22.20 45.00 5.53
CA ALA A 20 22.38 43.55 5.64
C ALA A 20 21.26 42.96 6.50
N ILE A 21 20.48 42.04 5.92
CA ILE A 21 19.40 41.34 6.62
C ILE A 21 19.61 39.82 6.55
N LEU A 22 19.05 39.10 7.52
CA LEU A 22 19.06 37.64 7.58
C LEU A 22 17.63 37.09 7.65
N PHE A 23 17.31 36.14 6.79
CA PHE A 23 16.16 35.26 6.94
C PHE A 23 16.61 33.94 7.56
N ASP A 24 16.31 33.77 8.84
CA ASP A 24 16.65 32.58 9.62
C ASP A 24 15.44 31.66 9.79
N GLY A 25 15.63 30.36 9.77
CA GLY A 25 14.56 29.38 10.02
C GLY A 25 14.96 27.97 9.61
N THR A 26 14.10 27.00 9.90
CA THR A 26 14.41 25.58 9.63
C THR A 26 14.53 25.27 8.14
N TRP A 27 15.16 24.14 7.81
CA TRP A 27 15.22 23.66 6.43
C TRP A 27 13.84 23.35 5.87
N GLY A 28 13.64 23.68 4.59
CA GLY A 28 12.41 23.37 3.88
C GLY A 28 11.21 24.26 4.21
N ILE A 29 11.31 25.21 5.14
CA ILE A 29 10.23 26.17 5.48
C ILE A 29 9.88 27.15 4.33
N GLY A 30 10.69 27.19 3.26
CA GLY A 30 10.44 27.97 2.05
C GLY A 30 11.17 29.32 1.95
N LYS A 31 12.24 29.54 2.73
CA LYS A 31 13.02 30.79 2.71
C LYS A 31 13.57 31.12 1.31
N SER A 32 14.43 30.26 0.77
CA SER A 32 15.04 30.44 -0.55
C SER A 32 13.99 30.51 -1.66
N TYR A 33 12.91 29.72 -1.57
CA TYR A 33 11.78 29.79 -2.50
C TYR A 33 11.14 31.19 -2.52
N ALA A 34 10.80 31.72 -1.35
CA ALA A 34 10.15 33.03 -1.23
C ALA A 34 11.06 34.18 -1.67
N VAL A 35 12.36 34.13 -1.32
CA VAL A 35 13.36 35.10 -1.80
C VAL A 35 13.51 35.00 -3.32
N ASN A 36 13.53 33.78 -3.87
CA ASN A 36 13.69 33.57 -5.29
C ASN A 36 12.51 34.12 -6.10
N GLU A 37 11.27 33.87 -5.67
CA GLU A 37 10.09 34.45 -6.32
C GLU A 37 10.04 35.98 -6.17
N ALA A 38 10.39 36.52 -4.99
CA ALA A 38 10.36 37.97 -4.79
C ALA A 38 11.35 38.73 -5.69
N LEU A 39 12.48 38.08 -6.02
CA LEU A 39 13.56 38.67 -6.80
C LEU A 39 13.58 38.23 -8.27
N GLU A 40 12.63 37.41 -8.73
CA GLU A 40 12.64 36.79 -10.06
C GLU A 40 12.68 37.82 -11.20
N ALA A 41 11.95 38.94 -11.05
CA ALA A 41 11.88 40.01 -12.03
C ALA A 41 12.94 41.12 -11.84
N ASN A 42 13.79 41.04 -10.81
CA ASN A 42 14.76 42.09 -10.50
C ASN A 42 16.10 41.82 -11.24
N PRO A 43 16.52 42.70 -12.17
CA PRO A 43 17.75 42.50 -12.95
C PRO A 43 19.03 42.69 -12.12
N ASN A 44 18.97 43.43 -11.01
CA ASN A 44 20.12 43.81 -10.18
C ASN A 44 20.30 42.84 -9.00
N VAL A 45 20.21 41.54 -9.26
CA VAL A 45 20.31 40.51 -8.22
C VAL A 45 21.43 39.53 -8.54
N CYS A 46 22.29 39.29 -7.55
CA CYS A 46 23.27 38.22 -7.54
C CYS A 46 22.87 37.22 -6.46
N LYS A 47 22.89 35.93 -6.80
CA LYS A 47 22.57 34.85 -5.85
C LYS A 47 23.75 33.90 -5.77
N ILE A 48 24.17 33.63 -4.55
CA ILE A 48 25.35 32.83 -4.23
C ILE A 48 24.92 31.82 -3.17
N SER A 49 25.09 30.53 -3.44
CA SER A 49 24.96 29.50 -2.41
C SER A 49 26.32 29.22 -1.80
N MET A 50 26.38 29.19 -0.47
CA MET A 50 27.59 28.83 0.26
C MET A 50 27.89 27.32 0.17
N PHE A 51 26.92 26.51 -0.24
CA PHE A 51 27.10 25.08 -0.40
C PHE A 51 28.01 24.77 -1.61
N GLY A 52 29.15 24.11 -1.34
CA GLY A 52 30.13 23.75 -2.37
C GLY A 52 31.10 24.88 -2.77
N LEU A 53 30.96 26.07 -2.17
CA LEU A 53 31.89 27.18 -2.34
C LEU A 53 33.20 26.86 -1.60
N LYS A 54 34.35 27.04 -2.28
CA LYS A 54 35.67 26.62 -1.77
C LYS A 54 36.57 27.77 -1.35
N ASP A 55 36.33 28.97 -1.86
CA ASP A 55 37.10 30.18 -1.53
C ASP A 55 36.11 31.34 -1.31
N PRO A 56 36.10 31.98 -0.13
CA PRO A 56 35.25 33.14 0.16
C PRO A 56 35.31 34.25 -0.88
N LYS A 57 36.47 34.42 -1.55
CA LYS A 57 36.66 35.45 -2.58
C LYS A 57 35.76 35.25 -3.80
N GLN A 58 35.25 34.04 -4.04
CA GLN A 58 34.26 33.77 -5.08
C GLN A 58 32.98 34.60 -4.90
N ILE A 59 32.70 35.11 -3.70
CA ILE A 59 31.59 36.03 -3.48
C ILE A 59 31.79 37.33 -4.28
N TYR A 60 33.00 37.89 -4.29
CA TYR A 60 33.30 39.07 -5.11
C TYR A 60 33.27 38.74 -6.60
N HIS A 61 33.77 37.55 -6.98
CA HIS A 61 33.68 37.06 -8.36
C HIS A 61 32.23 37.11 -8.85
N GLU A 62 31.34 36.39 -8.17
CA GLU A 62 29.93 36.30 -8.57
C GLU A 62 29.23 37.65 -8.53
N ALA A 63 29.46 38.46 -7.50
CA ALA A 63 28.88 39.81 -7.41
C ALA A 63 29.34 40.70 -8.56
N LEU A 64 30.64 40.68 -8.91
CA LEU A 64 31.20 41.44 -10.03
C LEU A 64 30.56 41.02 -11.35
N PHE A 65 30.55 39.73 -11.65
CA PHE A 65 30.06 39.24 -12.93
C PHE A 65 28.55 39.39 -13.07
N GLN A 66 27.77 39.05 -12.04
CA GLN A 66 26.31 39.06 -12.12
C GLN A 66 25.69 40.46 -11.99
N LEU A 67 26.31 41.39 -11.26
CA LEU A 67 25.74 42.73 -11.03
C LEU A 67 26.43 43.81 -11.86
N ALA A 68 27.76 43.85 -11.84
CA ALA A 68 28.50 44.97 -12.42
C ALA A 68 28.75 44.80 -13.92
N LEU A 69 28.98 43.56 -14.38
CA LEU A 69 29.31 43.28 -15.78
C LEU A 69 28.12 42.80 -16.62
N LYS A 70 27.23 41.96 -16.08
CA LYS A 70 26.02 41.45 -16.79
C LYS A 70 25.06 42.57 -17.22
N ASN A 71 24.98 43.66 -16.47
CA ASN A 71 24.18 44.83 -16.84
C ASN A 71 24.80 45.66 -17.99
N ASN A 72 26.07 45.43 -18.34
CA ASN A 72 26.80 46.15 -19.38
C ASN A 72 27.17 45.27 -20.60
N ILE A 73 27.04 43.95 -20.50
CA ILE A 73 27.44 42.99 -21.55
C ILE A 73 26.32 41.96 -21.70
N GLY A 74 25.63 41.98 -22.84
CA GLY A 74 24.55 41.03 -23.17
C GLY A 74 24.97 39.57 -22.98
N GLY A 75 24.09 38.80 -22.34
CA GLY A 75 24.42 37.51 -21.74
C GLY A 75 24.77 36.36 -22.69
N LYS A 76 25.77 35.57 -22.27
CA LYS A 76 25.86 34.10 -22.35
C LYS A 76 27.15 33.68 -21.63
N ILE A 77 27.03 32.72 -20.70
CA ILE A 77 28.08 32.31 -19.73
C ILE A 77 29.29 31.60 -20.38
N GLY A 78 29.30 31.38 -21.70
CA GLY A 78 30.33 30.59 -22.39
C GLY A 78 31.54 31.35 -22.98
N GLU A 79 31.53 32.68 -23.03
CA GLU A 79 32.56 33.49 -23.73
C GLU A 79 33.22 34.54 -22.83
N ILE A 80 33.43 34.23 -21.55
CA ILE A 80 33.74 35.24 -20.53
C ILE A 80 35.19 35.76 -20.61
N ALA A 81 36.16 35.05 -21.20
CA ALA A 81 37.54 35.54 -21.21
C ALA A 81 37.78 36.74 -22.17
N ASN A 82 37.16 36.74 -23.36
CA ASN A 82 37.38 37.79 -24.36
C ASN A 82 36.42 38.98 -24.21
N ASN A 83 35.21 38.75 -23.68
CA ASN A 83 34.20 39.80 -23.53
C ASN A 83 34.40 40.68 -22.28
N VAL A 84 35.17 40.23 -21.28
CA VAL A 84 35.53 41.04 -20.10
C VAL A 84 36.30 42.31 -20.49
N LEU A 85 37.22 42.20 -21.44
CA LEU A 85 37.98 43.35 -21.96
C LEU A 85 37.08 44.35 -22.73
N ASP A 86 36.06 43.86 -23.43
CA ASP A 86 35.14 44.69 -24.22
C ASP A 86 34.03 45.36 -23.40
N GLY A 87 33.64 44.78 -22.25
CA GLY A 87 32.76 45.45 -21.30
C GLY A 87 33.45 46.53 -20.49
N LEU A 88 34.72 46.29 -20.11
CA LEU A 88 35.56 47.26 -19.43
C LEU A 88 35.89 48.47 -20.33
N SER A 89 36.04 48.27 -21.65
CA SER A 89 36.34 49.35 -22.59
C SER A 89 35.13 50.28 -22.83
N LYS A 90 33.91 49.74 -22.94
CA LYS A 90 32.69 50.53 -23.23
C LYS A 90 32.21 51.42 -22.09
N ILE A 91 32.45 51.02 -20.84
CA ILE A 91 32.08 51.82 -19.66
C ILE A 91 32.98 53.08 -19.56
N TRP A 92 34.21 53.01 -20.06
CA TRP A 92 35.24 54.03 -19.83
C TRP A 92 35.47 55.01 -20.98
N ASP A 93 34.86 54.80 -22.15
CA ASP A 93 34.75 55.85 -23.18
C ASP A 93 33.92 57.08 -22.69
N LYS A 94 33.16 56.93 -21.59
CA LYS A 94 32.40 58.02 -20.96
C LYS A 94 33.18 58.81 -19.88
N VAL A 95 34.29 58.28 -19.36
CA VAL A 95 35.05 58.91 -18.26
C VAL A 95 36.47 59.15 -18.74
N GLY A 96 36.75 60.37 -19.21
CA GLY A 96 38.01 60.75 -19.84
C GLY A 96 39.24 60.82 -18.92
N GLN A 97 39.50 59.82 -18.08
CA GLN A 97 40.72 59.74 -17.25
C GLN A 97 41.39 58.35 -17.25
N ALA A 98 42.66 58.38 -17.71
CA ALA A 98 43.80 57.51 -17.41
C ALA A 98 43.75 56.00 -17.74
N LYS A 99 44.37 55.65 -18.89
CA LYS A 99 44.75 54.28 -19.32
C LYS A 99 45.82 53.58 -18.45
N GLU A 100 46.48 54.26 -17.51
CA GLU A 100 47.63 53.69 -16.76
C GLU A 100 47.25 52.86 -15.53
N VAL A 101 46.02 53.01 -14.99
CA VAL A 101 45.58 52.25 -13.79
C VAL A 101 45.19 50.80 -14.14
N VAL A 102 44.91 50.53 -15.42
CA VAL A 102 44.31 49.28 -15.92
C VAL A 102 45.21 48.05 -15.73
N GLN A 103 46.53 48.22 -15.70
CA GLN A 103 47.46 47.10 -15.50
C GLN A 103 47.69 46.73 -14.03
N SER A 104 47.11 47.51 -13.08
CA SER A 104 47.41 47.39 -11.65
C SER A 104 46.29 46.79 -10.80
N ILE A 105 45.03 46.80 -11.28
CA ILE A 105 43.89 46.19 -10.56
C ILE A 105 43.81 44.71 -10.93
N ALA A 106 44.50 43.87 -10.17
CA ALA A 106 44.57 42.42 -10.40
C ALA A 106 43.51 41.61 -9.64
N ASN A 107 42.69 42.26 -8.79
CA ASN A 107 41.80 41.58 -7.85
C ASN A 107 40.32 41.99 -8.05
N GLU A 108 39.45 40.98 -8.18
CA GLU A 108 38.01 41.10 -8.43
C GLU A 108 37.29 41.90 -7.34
N ARG A 109 37.76 41.80 -6.09
CA ARG A 109 37.28 42.61 -4.97
C ARG A 109 37.42 44.10 -5.25
N GLU A 110 38.60 44.57 -5.63
CA GLU A 110 38.87 46.00 -5.84
C GLU A 110 38.08 46.54 -7.04
N LEU A 111 37.95 45.72 -8.08
CA LEU A 111 37.16 46.06 -9.26
C LEU A 111 35.67 46.18 -8.93
N PHE A 112 35.11 45.26 -8.14
CA PHE A 112 33.73 45.36 -7.68
C PHE A 112 33.50 46.65 -6.89
N LEU A 113 34.37 46.94 -5.91
CA LEU A 113 34.27 48.14 -5.09
C LEU A 113 34.34 49.42 -5.93
N LEU A 114 35.18 49.46 -6.96
CA LEU A 114 35.26 50.60 -7.88
C LEU A 114 33.96 50.78 -8.67
N LEU A 115 33.44 49.71 -9.28
CA LEU A 115 32.22 49.74 -10.10
C LEU A 115 30.98 50.04 -9.25
N SER A 116 30.93 49.57 -8.00
CA SER A 116 29.81 49.81 -7.10
C SER A 116 29.56 51.29 -6.78
N LYS A 117 30.59 52.15 -6.92
CA LYS A 117 30.46 53.60 -6.73
C LYS A 117 29.59 54.27 -7.81
N GLU A 118 29.49 53.64 -8.98
CA GLU A 118 28.70 54.12 -10.13
C GLU A 118 27.27 53.58 -10.12
N PHE A 119 26.89 52.75 -9.14
CA PHE A 119 25.52 52.25 -9.03
C PHE A 119 24.55 53.39 -8.76
N THR A 120 23.47 53.43 -9.55
CA THR A 120 22.40 54.46 -9.46
C THR A 120 21.08 53.89 -8.95
N SER A 121 21.02 52.60 -8.71
CA SER A 121 19.86 51.86 -8.18
C SER A 121 20.34 50.71 -7.30
N VAL A 122 19.46 50.18 -6.46
CA VAL A 122 19.80 49.13 -5.50
C VAL A 122 20.17 47.83 -6.23
N HIS A 123 21.27 47.22 -5.80
CA HIS A 123 21.75 45.90 -6.19
C HIS A 123 21.71 44.99 -4.97
N ILE A 124 21.13 43.81 -5.14
CA ILE A 124 20.89 42.86 -4.05
C ILE A 124 21.81 41.65 -4.22
N ILE A 125 22.59 41.36 -3.19
CA ILE A 125 23.43 40.17 -3.11
C ILE A 125 22.77 39.21 -2.12
N VAL A 126 22.35 38.04 -2.61
CA VAL A 126 21.79 36.97 -1.78
C VAL A 126 22.88 35.94 -1.50
N ILE A 127 23.17 35.72 -0.22
CA ILE A 127 24.06 34.66 0.27
C ILE A 127 23.18 33.61 0.94
N ASP A 128 23.00 32.46 0.29
CA ASP A 128 22.12 31.37 0.72
C ASP A 128 22.92 30.21 1.33
N ASP A 129 22.23 29.35 2.08
CA ASP A 129 22.76 28.16 2.74
C ASP A 129 24.00 28.43 3.62
N LEU A 130 24.03 29.52 4.38
CA LEU A 130 25.21 29.91 5.19
C LEU A 130 25.71 28.77 6.09
N GLU A 131 24.79 28.01 6.68
CA GLU A 131 25.10 26.85 7.54
C GLU A 131 25.82 25.70 6.82
N ARG A 132 25.80 25.69 5.48
CA ARG A 132 26.41 24.65 4.64
C ARG A 132 27.74 25.05 4.01
N MET A 133 28.36 26.13 4.49
CA MET A 133 29.69 26.53 4.04
C MET A 133 30.74 25.45 4.36
N SER A 134 31.74 25.32 3.48
CA SER A 134 32.83 24.35 3.64
C SER A 134 33.57 24.52 4.98
N ASP A 135 34.17 23.44 5.50
CA ASP A 135 35.04 23.48 6.68
C ASP A 135 36.32 24.29 6.43
N ASP A 136 36.76 24.38 5.18
CA ASP A 136 37.91 25.18 4.76
C ASP A 136 37.63 26.69 4.78
N ILE A 137 36.38 27.11 4.98
CA ILE A 137 35.95 28.50 4.97
C ILE A 137 35.69 28.98 6.41
N ASN A 138 36.39 30.04 6.81
CA ASN A 138 36.12 30.69 8.08
C ASN A 138 34.90 31.61 7.95
N LEU A 139 33.98 31.55 8.92
CA LEU A 139 32.80 32.43 8.95
C LEU A 139 33.21 33.90 9.10
N GLU A 140 34.33 34.17 9.78
CA GLU A 140 34.89 35.52 9.92
C GLU A 140 35.22 36.15 8.57
N ASP A 141 35.73 35.36 7.61
CA ASP A 141 36.04 35.85 6.26
C ASP A 141 34.76 36.25 5.53
N ILE A 142 33.70 35.42 5.62
CA ILE A 142 32.39 35.71 5.03
C ILE A 142 31.77 36.97 5.63
N PHE A 143 31.83 37.10 6.95
CA PHE A 143 31.36 38.29 7.64
C PHE A 143 32.16 39.55 7.30
N GLY A 144 33.47 39.43 7.12
CA GLY A 144 34.31 40.51 6.61
C GLY A 144 33.87 40.96 5.21
N ILE A 145 33.53 40.01 4.33
CA ILE A 145 33.01 40.30 2.99
C ILE A 145 31.64 40.99 3.06
N ILE A 146 30.70 40.49 3.86
CA ILE A 146 29.37 41.09 4.03
C ILE A 146 29.49 42.52 4.56
N GLU A 147 30.35 42.74 5.55
CA GLU A 147 30.60 44.05 6.14
C GLU A 147 31.12 45.06 5.10
N GLU A 148 31.99 44.62 4.19
CA GLU A 148 32.49 45.47 3.12
C GLU A 148 31.43 45.71 2.02
N LEU A 149 30.71 44.68 1.59
CA LEU A 149 29.67 44.79 0.58
C LEU A 149 28.55 45.75 1.01
N LYS A 150 28.08 45.65 2.27
CA LYS A 150 27.01 46.54 2.78
C LYS A 150 27.46 47.99 2.96
N GLN A 151 28.76 48.27 2.97
CA GLN A 151 29.26 49.66 3.00
C GLN A 151 29.18 50.33 1.62
N CYS A 152 29.09 49.55 0.54
CA CYS A 152 28.92 50.08 -0.82
C CYS A 152 27.55 50.77 -0.96
N ASN A 153 27.54 51.93 -1.61
CA ASN A 153 26.30 52.64 -1.87
C ASN A 153 25.42 51.80 -2.80
N TYR A 154 24.12 51.78 -2.52
CA TYR A 154 23.13 51.01 -3.27
C TYR A 154 23.38 49.50 -3.30
N VAL A 155 24.18 48.94 -2.40
CA VAL A 155 24.30 47.48 -2.24
C VAL A 155 23.56 47.05 -0.98
N LYS A 156 22.71 46.03 -1.12
CA LYS A 156 22.04 45.36 -0.01
C LYS A 156 22.38 43.87 -0.02
N VAL A 157 22.62 43.33 1.17
CA VAL A 157 22.94 41.92 1.37
C VAL A 157 21.76 41.23 2.06
N ILE A 158 21.28 40.14 1.48
CA ILE A 158 20.31 39.24 2.07
C ILE A 158 21.03 37.93 2.37
N VAL A 159 21.08 37.56 3.62
CA VAL A 159 21.59 36.26 4.05
C VAL A 159 20.40 35.34 4.32
N ILE A 160 20.51 34.09 3.93
CA ILE A 160 19.54 33.04 4.25
C ILE A 160 20.29 31.94 4.99
N ALA A 161 19.76 31.54 6.15
CA ALA A 161 20.41 30.51 6.95
C ALA A 161 19.39 29.66 7.74
N ASN A 162 19.85 28.50 8.18
CA ASN A 162 19.32 27.83 9.36
C ASN A 162 20.37 27.91 10.47
N THR A 163 20.25 28.90 11.35
CA THR A 163 21.28 29.18 12.36
C THR A 163 21.44 28.06 13.39
N ASP A 164 20.43 27.21 13.57
CA ASP A 164 20.49 26.05 14.45
C ASP A 164 21.37 24.92 13.91
N GLU A 165 21.54 24.85 12.59
CA GLU A 165 22.35 23.82 11.90
C GLU A 165 23.79 24.28 11.63
N ILE A 166 24.16 25.49 12.05
CA ILE A 166 25.55 25.95 12.00
C ILE A 166 26.38 25.11 12.97
N GLN A 167 27.49 24.53 12.49
CA GLN A 167 28.42 23.75 13.31
C GLN A 167 28.86 24.51 14.58
N SER A 168 29.03 23.79 15.68
CA SER A 168 29.19 24.37 17.02
C SER A 168 30.36 25.36 17.16
N ASP A 169 31.49 25.09 16.51
CA ASP A 169 32.68 25.95 16.49
C ASP A 169 32.42 27.26 15.74
N LYS A 170 31.73 27.18 14.59
CA LYS A 170 31.31 28.33 13.79
C LYS A 170 30.14 29.10 14.42
N LYS A 171 29.32 28.43 15.25
CA LYS A 171 28.18 29.07 15.94
C LYS A 171 28.64 30.12 16.95
N VAL A 172 29.73 29.87 17.67
CA VAL A 172 30.35 30.87 18.57
C VAL A 172 30.78 32.13 17.80
N VAL A 173 31.39 31.93 16.62
CA VAL A 173 31.79 33.03 15.74
C VAL A 173 30.56 33.77 15.21
N PHE A 174 29.52 33.04 14.81
CA PHE A 174 28.25 33.62 14.36
C PHE A 174 27.67 34.53 15.44
N GLU A 175 27.50 34.03 16.66
CA GLU A 175 26.94 34.77 17.80
C GLU A 175 27.75 36.03 18.15
N LYS A 176 29.08 35.94 18.07
CA LYS A 176 29.98 37.05 18.39
C LYS A 176 29.88 38.22 17.42
N TYR A 177 29.68 37.95 16.13
CA TYR A 177 29.77 38.98 15.09
C TYR A 177 28.45 39.31 14.39
N ASN A 178 27.41 38.47 14.53
CA ASN A 178 26.15 38.68 13.81
C ASN A 178 25.51 40.04 14.12
N GLU A 179 25.57 40.52 15.36
CA GLU A 179 24.93 41.79 15.77
C GLU A 179 25.52 42.97 14.99
N LYS A 180 26.82 42.91 14.72
CA LYS A 180 27.54 43.95 13.98
C LYS A 180 27.30 43.84 12.48
N VAL A 181 27.33 42.62 11.95
CA VAL A 181 27.33 42.37 10.50
C VAL A 181 25.92 42.38 9.93
N ILE A 182 24.97 41.75 10.63
CA ILE A 182 23.57 41.59 10.25
C ILE A 182 22.73 42.60 11.04
N GLU A 183 22.18 43.59 10.35
CA GLU A 183 21.45 44.70 10.99
C GLU A 183 20.01 44.34 11.36
N ARG A 184 19.46 43.28 10.73
CA ARG A 184 18.13 42.77 11.04
C ARG A 184 18.01 41.27 10.76
N ILE A 185 17.51 40.53 11.74
CA ILE A 185 17.18 39.10 11.61
C ILE A 185 15.65 38.95 11.59
N TYR A 186 15.14 38.20 10.62
CA TYR A 186 13.75 37.81 10.49
C TYR A 186 13.63 36.29 10.66
N HIS A 187 13.05 35.85 11.78
CA HIS A 187 12.83 34.43 12.04
C HIS A 187 11.58 33.91 11.35
N ILE A 188 11.77 32.98 10.43
CA ILE A 188 10.76 32.30 9.63
C ILE A 188 10.39 30.99 10.32
N THR A 189 9.20 30.96 10.91
CA THR A 189 8.72 29.90 11.81
C THR A 189 7.57 29.09 11.21
N GLU A 190 7.01 29.59 10.12
CA GLU A 190 5.85 29.05 9.42
C GLU A 190 6.09 29.09 7.91
N ARG A 191 5.54 28.09 7.20
CA ARG A 191 5.64 28.01 5.74
C ARG A 191 4.88 29.16 5.07
N ALA A 192 5.15 29.33 3.77
CA ALA A 192 4.31 30.18 2.93
C ALA A 192 2.88 29.60 2.84
N GLU A 193 1.90 30.43 3.12
CA GLU A 193 0.47 30.17 2.93
C GLU A 193 0.13 30.17 1.44
N LYS A 194 0.74 31.07 0.66
CA LYS A 194 0.54 31.16 -0.79
C LYS A 194 1.72 30.52 -1.53
N VAL A 195 1.63 29.20 -1.73
CA VAL A 195 2.59 28.43 -2.52
C VAL A 195 2.03 28.18 -3.91
N THR A 196 2.84 28.40 -4.94
CA THR A 196 2.47 28.06 -6.31
C THR A 196 2.66 26.56 -6.54
N TRP A 197 1.69 25.75 -6.09
CA TRP A 197 1.78 24.27 -6.10
C TRP A 197 2.05 23.66 -7.47
N SER A 198 1.58 24.32 -8.54
CA SER A 198 1.85 23.90 -9.92
C SER A 198 3.34 23.89 -10.26
N LYS A 199 4.15 24.82 -9.71
CA LYS A 199 5.62 24.82 -9.89
C LYS A 199 6.28 23.60 -9.21
N MET A 200 5.61 23.01 -8.22
CA MET A 200 6.09 21.83 -7.48
C MET A 200 5.48 20.52 -8.02
N ASN A 201 4.67 20.59 -9.08
CA ASN A 201 3.91 19.47 -9.65
C ASN A 201 2.96 18.80 -8.63
N ILE A 202 2.43 19.57 -7.68
CA ILE A 202 1.48 19.08 -6.66
C ILE A 202 0.08 19.58 -6.99
N HIS A 203 -0.92 18.69 -6.92
CA HIS A 203 -2.32 19.06 -7.11
C HIS A 203 -2.82 19.94 -5.95
N ALA A 204 -3.21 21.19 -6.24
CA ALA A 204 -3.55 22.21 -5.24
C ALA A 204 -4.68 21.74 -4.30
N ASP A 205 -5.80 21.27 -4.85
CA ASP A 205 -6.96 20.86 -4.03
C ASP A 205 -6.64 19.70 -3.08
N PHE A 206 -5.71 18.82 -3.45
CA PHE A 206 -5.30 17.70 -2.62
C PHE A 206 -4.44 18.20 -1.47
N VAL A 207 -3.39 18.98 -1.79
CA VAL A 207 -2.41 19.40 -0.78
C VAL A 207 -2.97 20.43 0.18
N GLU A 208 -3.91 21.27 -0.24
CA GLU A 208 -4.60 22.20 0.66
C GLU A 208 -5.44 21.47 1.70
N LYS A 209 -6.27 20.50 1.29
CA LYS A 209 -7.03 19.63 2.20
C LYS A 209 -6.11 18.83 3.12
N PHE A 210 -5.01 18.30 2.59
CA PHE A 210 -4.00 17.59 3.37
C PHE A 210 -3.42 18.50 4.48
N LEU A 211 -3.10 19.75 4.17
CA LEU A 211 -2.47 20.69 5.11
C LEU A 211 -3.47 21.37 6.07
N GLU A 212 -4.77 21.32 5.77
CA GLU A 212 -5.83 21.67 6.72
C GLU A 212 -5.82 20.74 7.93
N ILE A 213 -5.55 19.45 7.71
CA ILE A 213 -5.52 18.42 8.76
C ILE A 213 -4.10 18.23 9.31
N HIS A 214 -3.12 18.02 8.43
CA HIS A 214 -1.75 17.67 8.76
C HIS A 214 -0.84 18.89 8.63
N LYS A 215 -0.40 19.47 9.75
CA LYS A 215 0.34 20.75 9.80
C LYS A 215 1.82 20.62 9.42
N VAL A 216 2.09 20.05 8.24
CA VAL A 216 3.43 19.94 7.67
C VAL A 216 3.96 21.32 7.28
N LYS A 217 5.15 21.65 7.79
CA LYS A 217 5.81 22.94 7.54
C LYS A 217 6.86 22.87 6.43
N ASN A 218 7.45 21.71 6.22
CA ASN A 218 8.54 21.50 5.28
C ASN A 218 8.04 21.25 3.85
N LEU A 219 8.21 22.24 2.98
CA LEU A 219 7.83 22.16 1.57
C LEU A 219 8.61 21.07 0.81
N ARG A 220 9.87 20.83 1.17
CA ARG A 220 10.70 19.80 0.54
C ARG A 220 10.17 18.39 0.84
N THR A 221 9.60 18.18 2.02
CA THR A 221 8.93 16.92 2.37
C THR A 221 7.72 16.68 1.48
N LEU A 222 6.92 17.72 1.21
CA LEU A 222 5.79 17.63 0.28
C LEU A 222 6.24 17.34 -1.17
N GLU A 223 7.33 17.96 -1.64
CA GLU A 223 7.90 17.62 -2.96
C GLU A 223 8.36 16.17 -3.04
N LYS A 224 9.03 15.67 -1.99
CA LYS A 224 9.45 14.27 -1.92
C LYS A 224 8.25 13.34 -1.94
N ALA A 225 7.18 13.68 -1.20
CA ALA A 225 5.94 12.92 -1.18
C ALA A 225 5.28 12.86 -2.57
N GLN A 226 5.23 13.99 -3.28
CA GLN A 226 4.72 14.03 -4.65
C GLN A 226 5.57 13.17 -5.60
N ARG A 227 6.91 13.29 -5.53
CA ARG A 227 7.80 12.48 -6.36
C ARG A 227 7.65 10.99 -6.09
N PHE A 228 7.49 10.62 -4.83
CA PHE A 228 7.24 9.22 -4.45
C PHE A 228 5.89 8.72 -4.99
N PHE A 229 4.85 9.55 -4.95
CA PHE A 229 3.58 9.22 -5.60
C PHE A 229 3.73 9.04 -7.12
N GLU A 230 4.45 9.93 -7.81
CA GLU A 230 4.69 9.77 -9.25
C GLU A 230 5.49 8.50 -9.57
N ASP A 231 6.41 8.10 -8.69
CA ASP A 231 7.17 6.84 -8.81
C ASP A 231 6.26 5.61 -8.66
N VAL A 232 5.43 5.57 -7.60
CA VAL A 232 4.41 4.52 -7.40
C VAL A 232 3.43 4.46 -8.57
N LYS A 233 3.05 5.61 -9.12
CA LYS A 233 2.12 5.72 -10.24
C LYS A 233 2.65 5.09 -11.53
N LEU A 234 3.97 4.89 -11.68
CA LEU A 234 4.54 4.16 -12.81
C LEU A 234 4.09 2.69 -12.88
N PHE A 235 3.66 2.13 -11.74
CA PHE A 235 3.13 0.77 -11.64
C PHE A 235 1.61 0.71 -11.78
N CYS A 236 0.93 1.85 -11.95
CA CYS A 236 -0.52 1.89 -12.11
C CYS A 236 -0.93 1.74 -13.58
N ASN A 237 -1.86 0.81 -13.83
CA ASN A 237 -2.45 0.61 -15.16
C ASN A 237 -3.46 1.71 -15.52
N SER A 238 -3.73 1.89 -16.82
CA SER A 238 -4.68 2.88 -17.33
C SER A 238 -6.09 2.73 -16.78
N ASP A 239 -6.46 1.49 -16.43
CA ASP A 239 -7.81 1.11 -16.00
C ASP A 239 -8.04 1.39 -14.51
N MET A 240 -7.00 1.81 -13.78
CA MET A 240 -7.12 2.20 -12.37
C MET A 240 -7.84 3.52 -12.22
N SER A 241 -8.91 3.53 -11.42
CA SER A 241 -9.74 4.71 -11.18
C SER A 241 -8.98 5.88 -10.57
N GLU A 242 -9.40 7.10 -10.86
CA GLU A 242 -8.80 8.30 -10.26
C GLU A 242 -8.99 8.32 -8.73
N GLN A 243 -10.09 7.77 -8.21
CA GLN A 243 -10.29 7.66 -6.76
C GLN A 243 -9.18 6.81 -6.11
N PHE A 244 -8.84 5.67 -6.70
CA PHE A 244 -7.75 4.82 -6.21
C PHE A 244 -6.41 5.57 -6.23
N LYS A 245 -6.13 6.31 -7.30
CA LYS A 245 -4.91 7.11 -7.42
C LYS A 245 -4.84 8.24 -6.39
N GLU A 246 -5.96 8.87 -6.05
CA GLU A 246 -6.01 9.88 -4.99
C GLU A 246 -5.76 9.26 -3.60
N GLU A 247 -6.30 8.07 -3.32
CA GLU A 247 -6.01 7.36 -2.06
C GLU A 247 -4.56 6.87 -2.02
N LEU A 248 -4.01 6.37 -3.12
CA LEU A 248 -2.57 6.07 -3.25
C LEU A 248 -1.72 7.31 -3.00
N ARG A 249 -2.11 8.47 -3.53
CA ARG A 249 -1.40 9.74 -3.26
C ARG A 249 -1.41 10.05 -1.76
N LEU A 250 -2.56 9.90 -1.10
CA LEU A 250 -2.66 10.11 0.34
C LEU A 250 -1.76 9.15 1.13
N ILE A 251 -1.71 7.87 0.76
CA ILE A 251 -0.80 6.87 1.36
C ILE A 251 0.66 7.28 1.17
N CYS A 252 1.07 7.66 -0.05
CA CYS A 252 2.43 8.10 -0.35
C CYS A 252 2.82 9.33 0.48
N PHE A 253 1.92 10.31 0.61
CA PHE A 253 2.14 11.50 1.43
C PHE A 253 2.26 11.14 2.91
N ALA A 254 1.40 10.26 3.43
CA ALA A 254 1.45 9.81 4.82
C ALA A 254 2.78 9.11 5.14
N VAL A 255 3.23 8.20 4.26
CA VAL A 255 4.51 7.48 4.40
C VAL A 255 5.68 8.46 4.44
N VAL A 256 5.80 9.36 3.46
CA VAL A 256 6.95 10.26 3.38
C VAL A 256 6.94 11.29 4.51
N VAL A 257 5.79 11.85 4.85
CA VAL A 257 5.67 12.85 5.93
C VAL A 257 6.03 12.22 7.27
N GLU A 258 5.51 11.04 7.60
CA GLU A 258 5.83 10.40 8.89
C GLU A 258 7.26 9.91 8.99
N SER A 259 7.84 9.44 7.88
CA SER A 259 9.22 8.98 7.85
C SER A 259 10.23 10.11 8.03
N ILE A 260 9.90 11.34 7.57
CA ILE A 260 10.81 12.48 7.62
C ILE A 260 10.53 13.40 8.82
N GLU A 261 9.26 13.78 9.02
CA GLU A 261 8.89 14.82 9.98
C GLU A 261 8.44 14.25 11.33
N ASN A 262 8.15 12.95 11.41
CA ASN A 262 7.61 12.30 12.61
C ASN A 262 6.41 13.07 13.21
N LEU A 263 5.51 13.60 12.35
CA LEU A 263 4.51 14.58 12.75
C LEU A 263 3.59 14.10 13.88
N TYR A 264 3.26 12.81 13.91
CA TYR A 264 2.43 12.22 14.97
C TYR A 264 3.20 11.48 16.07
N TYR A 265 4.53 11.56 16.09
CA TYR A 265 5.35 10.99 17.15
C TYR A 265 5.12 11.74 18.47
N LYS A 266 5.03 10.99 19.56
CA LYS A 266 4.90 11.54 20.92
C LYS A 266 6.15 11.17 21.72
N GLU A 267 6.88 12.16 22.23
CA GLU A 267 7.98 11.89 23.15
C GLU A 267 7.47 11.17 24.41
N ILE A 268 8.16 10.10 24.78
CA ILE A 268 7.83 9.32 25.99
C ILE A 268 8.75 9.84 27.09
N ASP A 269 8.17 10.52 28.07
CA ASP A 269 8.90 11.08 29.20
C ASP A 269 9.36 9.95 30.14
N SER A 270 10.63 9.55 30.03
CA SER A 270 11.18 8.40 30.74
C SER A 270 11.32 8.61 32.25
N ASP A 271 11.41 9.87 32.68
CA ASP A 271 11.76 10.26 34.05
C ASP A 271 10.54 10.46 34.95
N ASN A 272 9.34 10.43 34.37
CA ASN A 272 8.09 10.58 35.12
C ASN A 272 7.68 9.22 35.71
N THR A 273 8.14 8.93 36.92
CA THR A 273 7.89 7.68 37.67
C THR A 273 6.40 7.39 37.98
N ASN A 274 5.50 8.32 37.63
CA ASN A 274 4.05 8.21 37.82
C ASN A 274 3.26 7.80 36.55
N THR A 275 3.91 7.53 35.41
CA THR A 275 3.19 7.06 34.20
C THR A 275 2.88 5.57 34.29
N ASP A 276 1.60 5.23 34.14
CA ASP A 276 1.08 3.87 34.21
C ASP A 276 1.73 2.97 33.14
N SER A 277 2.00 1.71 33.48
CA SER A 277 2.71 0.78 32.57
C SER A 277 1.95 0.57 31.25
N VAL A 278 0.62 0.65 31.31
CA VAL A 278 -0.29 0.62 30.16
C VAL A 278 -0.12 1.85 29.28
N GLU A 279 0.03 3.04 29.86
CA GLU A 279 0.21 4.28 29.11
C GLU A 279 1.53 4.28 28.33
N LYS A 280 2.63 3.82 28.96
CA LYS A 280 3.91 3.64 28.26
C LYS A 280 3.80 2.64 27.10
N MET A 281 3.08 1.54 27.29
CA MET A 281 2.87 0.53 26.24
C MET A 281 2.03 1.09 25.09
N THR A 282 0.93 1.81 25.38
CA THR A 282 0.09 2.45 24.34
C THR A 282 0.84 3.54 23.56
N ASN A 283 1.67 4.34 24.21
CA ASN A 283 2.50 5.34 23.54
C ASN A 283 3.59 4.68 22.68
N THR A 284 4.18 3.57 23.14
CA THR A 284 5.17 2.80 22.36
C THR A 284 4.54 2.23 21.08
N ILE A 285 3.37 1.60 21.18
CA ILE A 285 2.62 1.08 20.02
C ILE A 285 2.20 2.23 19.10
N GLY A 286 1.66 3.30 19.67
CA GLY A 286 1.24 4.49 18.92
C GLY A 286 2.38 5.22 18.20
N ASN A 287 3.63 5.03 18.67
CA ASN A 287 4.83 5.55 18.05
C ASN A 287 5.43 4.63 16.98
N MET A 288 4.88 3.44 16.72
CA MET A 288 5.30 2.65 15.55
C MET A 288 4.92 3.39 14.25
N LEU A 289 5.82 3.40 13.27
CA LEU A 289 5.64 4.16 12.03
C LEU A 289 4.32 3.84 11.31
N GLN A 290 3.97 2.55 11.19
CA GLN A 290 2.71 2.08 10.62
C GLN A 290 1.48 2.66 11.34
N HIS A 291 1.49 2.69 12.67
CA HIS A 291 0.40 3.26 13.46
C HIS A 291 0.27 4.78 13.28
N ARG A 292 1.38 5.48 13.09
CA ARG A 292 1.37 6.92 12.81
C ARG A 292 0.85 7.21 11.39
N ILE A 293 1.26 6.41 10.40
CA ILE A 293 0.74 6.47 9.03
C ILE A 293 -0.78 6.28 9.03
N GLY A 294 -1.32 5.35 9.83
CA GLY A 294 -2.76 5.14 9.95
C GLY A 294 -3.57 6.39 10.33
N ARG A 295 -2.96 7.40 10.96
CA ARG A 295 -3.65 8.66 11.33
C ARG A 295 -3.97 9.58 10.16
N TYR A 296 -3.34 9.35 9.00
CA TYR A 296 -3.62 10.08 7.76
C TYR A 296 -4.75 9.42 6.96
N LEU A 297 -4.97 8.14 7.19
CA LEU A 297 -5.71 7.26 6.29
C LEU A 297 -7.16 7.05 6.74
N TYR A 298 -7.72 8.02 7.47
CA TYR A 298 -9.09 7.90 7.96
C TYR A 298 -10.09 8.00 6.80
N GLY A 299 -10.91 6.96 6.65
CA GLY A 299 -11.99 6.93 5.66
C GLY A 299 -11.56 6.55 4.24
N ILE A 300 -10.31 6.08 4.05
CA ILE A 300 -9.91 5.50 2.77
C ILE A 300 -10.48 4.08 2.60
N LYS A 301 -10.62 3.67 1.35
CA LYS A 301 -11.07 2.33 0.93
C LYS A 301 -9.91 1.34 0.83
N CYS A 302 -8.74 1.82 0.41
CA CYS A 302 -7.52 1.03 0.27
C CYS A 302 -7.21 0.20 1.53
N SER A 303 -6.78 -1.04 1.32
CA SER A 303 -6.51 -1.99 2.40
C SER A 303 -5.27 -1.61 3.21
N THR A 304 -5.18 -2.12 4.44
CA THR A 304 -3.94 -2.02 5.26
C THR A 304 -2.75 -2.69 4.56
N ASN A 305 -2.97 -3.78 3.82
CA ASN A 305 -1.91 -4.48 3.08
C ASN A 305 -1.30 -3.57 2.00
N LEU A 306 -2.11 -2.79 1.29
CA LEU A 306 -1.62 -1.82 0.32
C LEU A 306 -0.74 -0.77 1.01
N VAL A 307 -1.13 -0.29 2.18
CA VAL A 307 -0.33 0.67 2.96
C VAL A 307 1.03 0.08 3.35
N GLU A 308 1.06 -1.16 3.83
CA GLU A 308 2.30 -1.88 4.16
C GLU A 308 3.19 -2.09 2.94
N MET A 309 2.60 -2.43 1.79
CA MET A 309 3.32 -2.61 0.54
C MET A 309 3.97 -1.30 0.06
N ILE A 310 3.25 -0.17 0.12
CA ILE A 310 3.78 1.14 -0.26
C ILE A 310 4.86 1.61 0.74
N LEU A 311 4.69 1.36 2.05
CA LEU A 311 5.72 1.65 3.04
C LEU A 311 6.99 0.83 2.78
N LYS A 312 6.84 -0.47 2.55
CA LYS A 312 7.96 -1.35 2.22
C LYS A 312 8.66 -0.92 0.94
N TYR A 313 7.91 -0.48 -0.07
CA TYR A 313 8.49 0.07 -1.28
C TYR A 313 9.33 1.32 -1.02
N TYR A 314 8.85 2.22 -0.16
CA TYR A 314 9.61 3.40 0.26
C TYR A 314 10.93 3.04 0.96
N GLU A 315 10.94 1.99 1.78
CA GLU A 315 12.10 1.58 2.58
C GLU A 315 13.09 0.69 1.80
N GLU A 316 12.58 -0.21 0.95
CA GLU A 316 13.36 -1.30 0.31
C GLU A 316 13.46 -1.19 -1.22
N GLY A 317 12.61 -0.39 -1.86
CA GLY A 317 12.66 -0.13 -3.31
C GLY A 317 12.08 -1.21 -4.21
N VAL A 318 11.35 -2.21 -3.68
CA VAL A 318 10.68 -3.24 -4.49
C VAL A 318 9.16 -3.12 -4.39
N LEU A 319 8.49 -2.92 -5.52
CA LEU A 319 7.03 -2.93 -5.67
C LEU A 319 6.65 -3.94 -6.76
N ASN A 320 5.64 -4.78 -6.49
CA ASN A 320 5.16 -5.78 -7.43
C ASN A 320 3.85 -5.31 -8.07
N GLU A 321 3.85 -5.18 -9.39
CA GLU A 321 2.69 -4.74 -10.19
C GLU A 321 1.48 -5.69 -10.05
N GLU A 322 1.70 -7.01 -10.01
CA GLU A 322 0.62 -8.00 -9.83
C GLU A 322 -0.05 -7.86 -8.46
N GLN A 323 0.74 -7.56 -7.42
CA GLN A 323 0.21 -7.32 -6.07
C GLN A 323 -0.58 -6.00 -6.01
N LEU A 324 -0.09 -4.95 -6.68
CA LEU A 324 -0.81 -3.68 -6.78
C LEU A 324 -2.14 -3.84 -7.53
N GLU A 325 -2.18 -4.65 -8.58
CA GLU A 325 -3.42 -4.96 -9.29
C GLU A 325 -4.40 -5.76 -8.41
N ALA A 326 -3.91 -6.71 -7.62
CA ALA A 326 -4.73 -7.45 -6.66
C ALA A 326 -5.34 -6.52 -5.60
N GLU A 327 -4.55 -5.58 -5.07
CA GLU A 327 -5.03 -4.56 -4.14
C GLU A 327 -6.03 -3.59 -4.80
N TYR A 328 -5.86 -3.27 -6.08
CA TYR A 328 -6.87 -2.50 -6.81
C TYR A 328 -8.20 -3.26 -6.97
N LYS A 329 -8.16 -4.58 -7.22
CA LYS A 329 -9.37 -5.41 -7.23
C LYS A 329 -10.06 -5.41 -5.87
N LEU A 330 -9.29 -5.50 -4.77
CA LEU A 330 -9.83 -5.35 -3.42
C LEU A 330 -10.42 -3.96 -3.19
N PHE A 331 -9.77 -2.90 -3.67
CA PHE A 331 -10.26 -1.53 -3.60
C PHE A 331 -11.63 -1.37 -4.28
N LEU A 332 -11.82 -1.96 -5.47
CA LEU A 332 -13.11 -1.94 -6.17
C LEU A 332 -14.22 -2.63 -5.36
N ASN A 333 -13.89 -3.67 -4.61
CA ASN A 333 -14.82 -4.37 -3.72
C ASN A 333 -14.98 -3.66 -2.35
N SER A 334 -14.10 -2.72 -2.01
CA SER A 334 -14.09 -2.03 -0.72
C SER A 334 -14.99 -0.79 -0.73
N GLY A 335 -15.86 -0.67 0.27
CA GLY A 335 -16.89 0.36 0.31
C GLY A 335 -18.06 0.12 -0.64
N ASP A 336 -18.18 -1.10 -1.16
CA ASP A 336 -19.38 -1.54 -1.85
C ASP A 336 -20.51 -1.55 -0.82
N LYS A 337 -21.52 -0.68 -0.99
CA LYS A 337 -22.70 -0.74 -0.13
C LYS A 337 -23.25 -2.17 -0.21
N PRO A 338 -23.61 -2.80 0.93
CA PRO A 338 -24.17 -4.15 0.91
C PRO A 338 -25.26 -4.23 -0.15
N ASN A 339 -25.36 -5.33 -0.89
CA ASN A 339 -26.29 -5.44 -2.01
C ASN A 339 -27.73 -5.03 -1.65
N TYR A 340 -28.12 -5.24 -0.39
CA TYR A 340 -29.37 -4.76 0.19
C TYR A 340 -29.67 -3.25 0.00
N TYR A 341 -28.63 -2.40 -0.09
CA TYR A 341 -28.74 -0.95 -0.26
C TYR A 341 -28.45 -0.48 -1.71
N LYS A 342 -28.23 -1.40 -2.65
CA LYS A 342 -28.04 -1.11 -4.08
C LYS A 342 -29.40 -0.91 -4.78
N SER A 343 -29.44 -0.03 -5.78
CA SER A 343 -30.58 0.13 -6.69
C SER A 343 -30.62 -1.01 -7.72
N ASP A 344 -31.73 -1.16 -8.43
CA ASP A 344 -31.89 -2.20 -9.45
C ASP A 344 -30.79 -2.15 -10.52
N GLU A 345 -30.43 -0.96 -11.02
CA GLU A 345 -29.36 -0.80 -12.02
C GLU A 345 -27.99 -1.24 -11.48
N GLU A 346 -27.71 -0.91 -10.22
CA GLU A 346 -26.48 -1.32 -9.56
C GLU A 346 -26.45 -2.85 -9.35
N ILE A 347 -27.56 -3.46 -8.91
CA ILE A 347 -27.63 -4.93 -8.78
C ILE A 347 -27.49 -5.62 -10.15
N ARG A 348 -28.09 -5.08 -11.22
CA ARG A 348 -27.90 -5.62 -12.59
C ARG A 348 -26.44 -5.61 -13.03
N SER A 349 -25.65 -4.63 -12.60
CA SER A 349 -24.21 -4.61 -12.87
C SER A 349 -23.42 -5.63 -12.03
N VAL A 350 -23.94 -6.02 -10.87
CA VAL A 350 -23.32 -7.01 -9.97
C VAL A 350 -23.61 -8.44 -10.40
N LEU A 351 -24.79 -8.72 -10.97
CA LEU A 351 -25.20 -10.09 -11.38
C LEU A 351 -24.17 -10.78 -12.31
N PRO A 352 -23.66 -10.15 -13.39
CA PRO A 352 -22.63 -10.76 -14.24
C PRO A 352 -21.36 -11.13 -13.47
N ILE A 353 -20.93 -10.30 -12.52
CA ILE A 353 -19.74 -10.52 -11.69
C ILE A 353 -19.94 -11.72 -10.77
N LEU A 354 -21.12 -11.84 -10.13
CA LEU A 354 -21.45 -13.00 -9.30
C LEU A 354 -21.48 -14.29 -10.12
N ARG A 355 -22.02 -14.25 -11.34
CA ARG A 355 -22.00 -15.41 -12.24
C ARG A 355 -20.58 -15.78 -12.67
N GLU A 356 -19.74 -14.82 -13.03
CA GLU A 356 -18.33 -15.08 -13.39
C GLU A 356 -17.58 -15.73 -12.22
N LYS A 357 -17.70 -15.17 -11.01
CA LYS A 357 -17.08 -15.74 -9.80
C LYS A 357 -17.60 -17.14 -9.47
N MET A 358 -18.89 -17.41 -9.71
CA MET A 358 -19.47 -18.75 -9.57
C MET A 358 -18.83 -19.73 -10.57
N LEU A 359 -18.64 -19.33 -11.83
CA LEU A 359 -18.02 -20.18 -12.85
C LEU A 359 -16.53 -20.45 -12.57
N GLU A 360 -15.84 -19.53 -11.88
CA GLU A 360 -14.43 -19.64 -11.50
C GLU A 360 -14.20 -20.29 -10.11
N ALA A 361 -15.27 -20.70 -9.43
CA ALA A 361 -15.19 -21.20 -8.06
C ALA A 361 -14.26 -22.41 -7.92
N LYS A 362 -13.41 -22.39 -6.88
CA LYS A 362 -12.42 -23.45 -6.61
C LYS A 362 -12.85 -24.40 -5.49
N SER A 363 -13.90 -24.03 -4.76
CA SER A 363 -14.46 -24.84 -3.67
C SER A 363 -15.99 -24.83 -3.69
N LEU A 364 -16.61 -25.85 -3.08
CA LEU A 364 -18.06 -25.91 -2.92
C LEU A 364 -18.61 -24.71 -2.14
N ALA A 365 -17.85 -24.20 -1.17
CA ALA A 365 -18.22 -23.02 -0.39
C ALA A 365 -18.30 -21.76 -1.27
N GLU A 366 -17.28 -21.49 -2.08
CA GLU A 366 -17.27 -20.37 -3.03
C GLU A 366 -18.39 -20.50 -4.06
N LEU A 367 -18.57 -21.71 -4.62
CA LEU A 367 -19.63 -21.98 -5.59
C LEU A 367 -21.01 -21.65 -5.00
N ASN A 368 -21.28 -22.17 -3.80
CA ASN A 368 -22.54 -21.95 -3.09
C ASN A 368 -22.74 -20.48 -2.73
N GLU A 369 -21.71 -19.78 -2.26
CA GLU A 369 -21.79 -18.36 -1.90
C GLU A 369 -22.20 -17.50 -3.10
N PHE A 370 -21.51 -17.63 -4.23
CA PHE A 370 -21.75 -16.79 -5.39
C PHE A 370 -23.06 -17.16 -6.11
N ALA A 371 -23.38 -18.45 -6.22
CA ALA A 371 -24.64 -18.90 -6.80
C ALA A 371 -25.83 -18.46 -5.95
N ASP A 372 -25.76 -18.60 -4.62
CA ASP A 372 -26.83 -18.19 -3.72
C ASP A 372 -27.04 -16.67 -3.76
N ALA A 373 -25.96 -15.89 -3.70
CA ALA A 373 -26.04 -14.44 -3.85
C ALA A 373 -26.66 -14.05 -5.20
N TYR A 374 -26.23 -14.65 -6.31
CA TYR A 374 -26.80 -14.37 -7.63
C TYR A 374 -28.31 -14.62 -7.65
N VAL A 375 -28.75 -15.78 -7.15
CA VAL A 375 -30.15 -16.19 -7.19
C VAL A 375 -31.01 -15.30 -6.29
N VAL A 376 -30.55 -14.97 -5.08
CA VAL A 376 -31.24 -14.03 -4.19
C VAL A 376 -31.47 -12.69 -4.87
N TRP A 377 -30.42 -12.09 -5.46
CA TRP A 377 -30.53 -10.75 -6.04
C TRP A 377 -31.28 -10.74 -7.37
N SER A 378 -31.15 -11.78 -8.20
CA SER A 378 -31.95 -11.90 -9.42
C SER A 378 -33.44 -12.14 -9.13
N ASP A 379 -33.78 -12.92 -8.09
CA ASP A 379 -35.18 -13.09 -7.65
C ASP A 379 -35.78 -11.77 -7.15
N VAL A 380 -35.00 -10.95 -6.41
CA VAL A 380 -35.43 -9.60 -5.99
C VAL A 380 -35.69 -8.68 -7.18
N LEU A 381 -34.92 -8.81 -8.27
CA LEU A 381 -35.12 -8.06 -9.52
C LEU A 381 -36.19 -8.64 -10.44
N GLU A 382 -36.82 -9.76 -10.07
CA GLU A 382 -37.75 -10.53 -10.90
C GLU A 382 -37.13 -10.96 -12.25
N GLU A 383 -35.80 -11.18 -12.29
CA GLU A 383 -35.07 -11.62 -13.47
C GLU A 383 -34.99 -13.15 -13.56
N ASN A 384 -34.99 -13.69 -14.79
CA ASN A 384 -34.90 -15.13 -15.00
C ASN A 384 -33.48 -15.65 -14.68
N ASN A 385 -33.39 -16.57 -13.73
CA ASN A 385 -32.15 -17.21 -13.28
C ASN A 385 -32.04 -18.72 -13.60
N GLU A 386 -32.96 -19.28 -14.38
CA GLU A 386 -32.98 -20.72 -14.74
C GLU A 386 -31.68 -21.19 -15.42
N SER A 387 -31.12 -20.36 -16.29
CA SER A 387 -29.83 -20.66 -16.94
C SER A 387 -28.69 -20.76 -15.94
N VAL A 388 -28.66 -19.89 -14.93
CA VAL A 388 -27.59 -19.86 -13.93
C VAL A 388 -27.76 -20.99 -12.92
N LEU A 389 -29.00 -21.33 -12.55
CA LEU A 389 -29.30 -22.52 -11.75
C LEU A 389 -28.86 -23.81 -12.44
N SER A 390 -29.02 -23.89 -13.76
CA SER A 390 -28.54 -25.03 -14.56
C SER A 390 -27.01 -25.10 -14.59
N GLU A 391 -26.32 -23.96 -14.73
CA GLU A 391 -24.86 -23.89 -14.65
C GLU A 391 -24.33 -24.28 -13.28
N TYR A 392 -24.96 -23.75 -12.22
CA TYR A 392 -24.65 -24.11 -10.84
C TYR A 392 -24.79 -25.61 -10.60
N ARG A 393 -25.89 -26.23 -11.07
CA ARG A 393 -26.12 -27.67 -10.96
C ARG A 393 -25.00 -28.48 -11.61
N ASN A 394 -24.63 -28.14 -12.83
CA ASN A 394 -23.58 -28.86 -13.56
C ASN A 394 -22.21 -28.77 -12.85
N ILE A 395 -21.82 -27.58 -12.39
CA ILE A 395 -20.55 -27.39 -11.68
C ILE A 395 -20.58 -28.11 -10.33
N LEU A 396 -21.71 -28.05 -9.64
CA LEU A 396 -21.89 -28.74 -8.36
C LEU A 396 -21.74 -30.25 -8.52
N GLU A 397 -22.38 -30.85 -9.53
CA GLU A 397 -22.27 -32.28 -9.84
C GLU A 397 -20.81 -32.69 -10.05
N GLU A 398 -20.07 -31.97 -10.91
CA GLU A 398 -18.65 -32.24 -11.18
C GLU A 398 -17.77 -32.13 -9.92
N MET A 399 -18.00 -31.11 -9.09
CA MET A 399 -17.24 -30.90 -7.86
C MET A 399 -17.54 -31.96 -6.80
N LEU A 400 -18.80 -32.36 -6.65
CA LEU A 400 -19.21 -33.42 -5.73
C LEU A 400 -18.65 -34.77 -6.17
N GLU A 401 -18.72 -35.10 -7.46
CA GLU A 401 -18.17 -36.35 -8.00
C GLU A 401 -16.66 -36.43 -7.75
N LYS A 402 -15.93 -35.34 -8.04
CA LYS A 402 -14.49 -35.26 -7.77
C LYS A 402 -14.17 -35.44 -6.28
N THR A 403 -14.96 -34.81 -5.40
CA THR A 403 -14.78 -34.90 -3.94
C THR A 403 -14.96 -36.34 -3.44
N VAL A 404 -15.94 -37.06 -3.99
CA VAL A 404 -16.16 -38.48 -3.71
C VAL A 404 -15.00 -39.33 -4.21
N LEU A 405 -14.54 -39.13 -5.45
CA LEU A 405 -13.43 -39.88 -6.03
C LEU A 405 -12.11 -39.67 -5.28
N ASP A 406 -11.92 -38.48 -4.68
CA ASP A 406 -10.78 -38.14 -3.83
C ASP A 406 -10.90 -38.71 -2.40
N GLY A 407 -11.98 -39.44 -2.08
CA GLY A 407 -12.18 -40.11 -0.79
C GLY A 407 -12.63 -39.18 0.34
N LYS A 408 -13.16 -37.98 0.03
CA LYS A 408 -13.66 -36.99 1.01
C LYS A 408 -15.18 -37.05 1.18
N GLU A 409 -15.74 -38.24 1.10
CA GLU A 409 -17.19 -38.50 1.11
C GLU A 409 -17.90 -38.11 2.42
N GLU A 410 -17.17 -37.92 3.53
CA GLU A 410 -17.71 -37.42 4.80
C GLU A 410 -18.42 -36.06 4.63
N MET A 411 -18.00 -35.24 3.66
CA MET A 411 -18.59 -33.91 3.41
C MET A 411 -20.06 -33.98 2.96
N LEU A 412 -20.49 -35.07 2.32
CA LEU A 412 -21.88 -35.24 1.88
C LEU A 412 -22.85 -35.33 3.07
N SER A 413 -22.38 -35.82 4.22
CA SER A 413 -23.20 -36.01 5.42
C SER A 413 -23.40 -34.73 6.24
N TYR A 414 -22.58 -33.71 6.01
CA TYR A 414 -22.60 -32.47 6.79
C TYR A 414 -23.42 -31.38 6.10
N SER A 415 -24.49 -30.96 6.76
CA SER A 415 -25.37 -29.86 6.33
C SER A 415 -24.80 -28.46 6.58
N TYR A 416 -23.52 -28.33 6.98
CA TYR A 416 -22.93 -27.05 7.36
C TYR A 416 -23.00 -26.02 6.22
N ASP A 417 -22.79 -26.47 4.98
CA ASP A 417 -22.84 -25.62 3.78
C ASP A 417 -24.24 -25.04 3.51
N LEU A 418 -25.30 -25.68 4.01
CA LEU A 418 -26.69 -25.24 3.81
C LEU A 418 -27.13 -24.12 4.77
N PHE A 419 -26.48 -23.98 5.95
CA PHE A 419 -26.91 -23.04 6.99
C PHE A 419 -26.77 -21.57 6.58
N HIS A 420 -25.92 -21.28 5.59
CA HIS A 420 -25.60 -19.92 5.16
C HIS A 420 -26.26 -19.54 3.82
N MET A 421 -26.92 -20.49 3.15
CA MET A 421 -27.64 -20.22 1.91
C MET A 421 -29.00 -19.56 2.22
N SER A 422 -29.35 -18.53 1.46
CA SER A 422 -30.57 -17.75 1.62
C SER A 422 -31.63 -18.12 0.59
N SER A 423 -31.25 -18.55 -0.62
CA SER A 423 -32.20 -18.93 -1.68
C SER A 423 -32.67 -20.38 -1.52
N GLU A 424 -34.00 -20.57 -1.54
CA GLU A 424 -34.60 -21.90 -1.48
C GLU A 424 -34.38 -22.71 -2.77
N LYS A 425 -34.15 -22.05 -3.91
CA LYS A 425 -33.88 -22.74 -5.19
C LYS A 425 -32.51 -23.42 -5.16
N THR A 426 -31.48 -22.66 -4.78
CA THR A 426 -30.10 -23.16 -4.64
C THR A 426 -30.00 -24.24 -3.57
N LYS A 427 -30.66 -24.07 -2.41
CA LYS A 427 -30.73 -25.13 -1.39
C LYS A 427 -31.32 -26.44 -1.91
N ARG A 428 -32.43 -26.37 -2.65
CA ARG A 428 -33.06 -27.58 -3.22
C ARG A 428 -32.14 -28.28 -4.20
N ILE A 429 -31.52 -27.53 -5.12
CA ILE A 429 -30.55 -28.11 -6.07
C ILE A 429 -29.43 -28.79 -5.30
N TYR A 430 -28.83 -28.13 -4.31
CA TYR A 430 -27.74 -28.71 -3.53
C TYR A 430 -28.16 -29.99 -2.79
N GLN A 431 -29.35 -30.02 -2.20
CA GLN A 431 -29.90 -31.21 -1.54
C GLN A 431 -30.19 -32.36 -2.52
N GLU A 432 -30.73 -32.05 -3.69
CA GLU A 432 -30.98 -33.02 -4.76
C GLU A 432 -29.67 -33.65 -5.23
N GLU A 433 -28.69 -32.84 -5.62
CA GLU A 433 -27.40 -33.33 -6.12
C GLU A 433 -26.62 -34.10 -5.05
N ASN A 434 -26.64 -33.64 -3.80
CA ASN A 434 -26.02 -34.41 -2.70
C ASN A 434 -26.69 -35.78 -2.52
N LYS A 435 -28.02 -35.86 -2.61
CA LYS A 435 -28.74 -37.13 -2.47
C LYS A 435 -28.42 -38.08 -3.62
N GLU A 436 -28.36 -37.58 -4.85
CA GLU A 436 -27.93 -38.37 -6.01
C GLU A 436 -26.47 -38.85 -5.85
N MET A 437 -25.58 -37.99 -5.34
CA MET A 437 -24.19 -38.36 -5.08
C MET A 437 -24.05 -39.42 -3.97
N MET A 438 -24.86 -39.33 -2.90
CA MET A 438 -24.92 -40.37 -1.87
C MET A 438 -25.38 -41.71 -2.46
N LYS A 439 -26.39 -41.69 -3.34
CA LYS A 439 -26.87 -42.89 -4.02
C LYS A 439 -25.79 -43.49 -4.91
N PHE A 440 -25.13 -42.67 -5.73
CA PHE A 440 -24.01 -43.07 -6.57
C PHE A 440 -22.88 -43.74 -5.76
N LEU A 441 -22.55 -43.19 -4.59
CA LEU A 441 -21.57 -43.76 -3.67
C LEU A 441 -21.96 -45.18 -3.20
N ILE A 442 -23.20 -45.35 -2.74
CA ILE A 442 -23.71 -46.65 -2.29
C ILE A 442 -23.76 -47.66 -3.45
N GLU A 443 -24.18 -47.23 -4.64
CA GLU A 443 -24.15 -48.07 -5.85
C GLU A 443 -22.72 -48.54 -6.19
N ILE A 444 -21.71 -47.68 -6.03
CA ILE A 444 -20.29 -48.07 -6.19
C ILE A 444 -19.89 -49.13 -5.16
N TYR A 445 -20.22 -48.93 -3.88
CA TYR A 445 -19.86 -49.87 -2.82
C TYR A 445 -20.52 -51.22 -3.04
N VAL A 446 -21.84 -51.24 -3.18
CA VAL A 446 -22.63 -52.45 -3.39
C VAL A 446 -22.24 -53.13 -4.70
N GLY A 447 -22.07 -52.37 -5.78
CA GLY A 447 -21.68 -52.89 -7.09
C GLY A 447 -20.30 -53.54 -7.10
N TYR A 448 -19.36 -53.04 -6.28
CA TYR A 448 -18.06 -53.68 -6.08
C TYR A 448 -18.17 -54.94 -5.22
N LEU A 449 -18.86 -54.86 -4.08
CA LEU A 449 -19.02 -55.96 -3.11
C LEU A 449 -19.83 -57.13 -3.68
N LYS A 450 -20.75 -56.86 -4.63
CA LYS A 450 -21.46 -57.88 -5.40
C LYS A 450 -20.53 -58.74 -6.26
N LYS A 451 -19.40 -58.18 -6.71
CA LYS A 451 -18.44 -58.85 -7.61
C LYS A 451 -17.33 -59.54 -6.83
N THR A 452 -16.88 -58.97 -5.71
CA THR A 452 -15.79 -59.53 -4.89
C THR A 452 -15.86 -59.03 -3.45
N THR A 453 -15.55 -59.91 -2.51
CA THR A 453 -15.33 -59.59 -1.09
C THR A 453 -13.86 -59.76 -0.67
N HIS A 454 -12.95 -59.89 -1.64
CA HIS A 454 -11.53 -60.07 -1.37
C HIS A 454 -10.75 -58.76 -1.45
N GLY A 455 -9.76 -58.64 -0.57
CA GLY A 455 -8.78 -57.56 -0.57
C GLY A 455 -9.24 -56.30 0.17
N LYS A 456 -8.26 -55.44 0.45
CA LYS A 456 -8.44 -54.23 1.27
C LYS A 456 -9.55 -53.30 0.82
N LYS A 457 -9.75 -53.16 -0.50
CA LYS A 457 -10.81 -52.30 -1.05
C LYS A 457 -12.22 -52.83 -0.75
N ALA A 458 -12.41 -54.15 -0.78
CA ALA A 458 -13.69 -54.75 -0.39
C ALA A 458 -13.94 -54.54 1.11
N TYR A 459 -12.91 -54.72 1.94
CA TYR A 459 -13.02 -54.44 3.37
C TYR A 459 -13.39 -52.98 3.65
N GLU A 460 -12.68 -52.03 3.04
CA GLU A 460 -12.96 -50.59 3.19
C GLU A 460 -14.40 -50.24 2.77
N TYR A 461 -14.85 -50.70 1.60
CA TYR A 461 -16.20 -50.42 1.13
C TYR A 461 -17.27 -51.05 2.02
N SER A 462 -17.05 -52.27 2.51
CA SER A 462 -18.00 -52.91 3.44
C SER A 462 -18.07 -52.18 4.78
N TYR A 463 -16.93 -51.68 5.28
CA TYR A 463 -16.85 -50.93 6.52
C TYR A 463 -17.58 -49.59 6.39
N LYS A 464 -17.34 -48.86 5.29
CA LYS A 464 -18.06 -47.62 4.96
C LYS A 464 -19.55 -47.84 4.80
N LEU A 465 -19.95 -48.90 4.08
CA LEU A 465 -21.36 -49.27 3.91
C LEU A 465 -22.04 -49.52 5.27
N ARG A 466 -21.37 -50.26 6.17
CA ARG A 466 -21.87 -50.52 7.52
C ARG A 466 -21.97 -49.23 8.35
N ASN A 467 -20.92 -48.43 8.40
CA ASN A 467 -20.93 -47.17 9.16
C ASN A 467 -22.01 -46.21 8.64
N ASN A 468 -22.20 -46.14 7.33
CA ASN A 468 -23.23 -45.30 6.71
C ASN A 468 -24.65 -45.83 6.99
N PHE A 469 -24.83 -47.14 7.21
CA PHE A 469 -26.15 -47.71 7.52
C PHE A 469 -26.74 -47.19 8.83
N ASP A 470 -25.89 -46.89 9.81
CA ASP A 470 -26.29 -46.30 11.10
C ASP A 470 -26.65 -44.80 10.96
N SER A 471 -26.38 -44.18 9.82
CA SER A 471 -26.72 -42.78 9.52
C SER A 471 -28.10 -42.67 8.89
N SER A 472 -28.95 -41.80 9.45
CA SER A 472 -30.30 -41.51 8.91
C SER A 472 -30.28 -40.98 7.48
N TYR A 473 -29.16 -40.41 7.02
CA TYR A 473 -29.02 -39.87 5.67
C TYR A 473 -28.87 -40.95 4.60
N TYR A 474 -28.23 -42.06 4.94
CA TYR A 474 -27.92 -43.14 4.00
C TYR A 474 -28.82 -44.36 4.18
N HIS A 475 -29.52 -44.49 5.31
CA HIS A 475 -30.30 -45.67 5.66
C HIS A 475 -31.25 -46.13 4.54
N ASP A 476 -32.13 -45.24 4.05
CA ASP A 476 -33.10 -45.56 3.00
C ASP A 476 -32.43 -45.88 1.65
N ILE A 477 -31.33 -45.18 1.33
CA ILE A 477 -30.54 -45.39 0.11
C ILE A 477 -29.91 -46.78 0.14
N ILE A 478 -29.30 -47.14 1.27
CA ILE A 478 -28.68 -48.44 1.47
C ILE A 478 -29.73 -49.55 1.36
N ILE A 479 -30.87 -49.43 2.03
CA ILE A 479 -31.98 -50.41 1.94
C ILE A 479 -32.40 -50.65 0.48
N SER A 480 -32.44 -49.60 -0.35
CA SER A 480 -32.83 -49.74 -1.76
C SER A 480 -31.83 -50.53 -2.62
N GLU A 481 -30.56 -50.61 -2.22
CA GLU A 481 -29.50 -51.23 -3.02
C GLU A 481 -28.97 -52.56 -2.45
N ILE A 482 -29.07 -52.80 -1.13
CA ILE A 482 -28.38 -53.94 -0.47
C ILE A 482 -28.84 -55.31 -0.94
N ASP A 483 -30.03 -55.41 -1.53
CA ASP A 483 -30.58 -56.70 -1.98
C ASP A 483 -29.66 -57.39 -3.00
N ASN A 484 -28.87 -56.59 -3.72
CA ASN A 484 -27.81 -57.06 -4.61
C ASN A 484 -26.72 -57.89 -3.91
N LEU A 485 -26.59 -57.79 -2.58
CA LEU A 485 -25.61 -58.51 -1.76
C LEU A 485 -26.14 -59.86 -1.24
N TYR A 486 -27.39 -60.25 -1.54
CA TYR A 486 -27.88 -61.61 -1.31
C TYR A 486 -27.32 -62.60 -2.35
N ASN A 487 -26.00 -62.82 -2.32
CA ASN A 487 -25.28 -63.73 -3.20
C ASN A 487 -24.20 -64.50 -2.41
N LYS A 488 -23.74 -65.65 -2.92
CA LYS A 488 -22.75 -66.51 -2.23
C LYS A 488 -21.42 -65.79 -1.90
N ILE A 489 -21.01 -64.81 -2.70
CA ILE A 489 -19.73 -64.10 -2.54
C ILE A 489 -19.74 -63.26 -1.26
N SER A 490 -20.89 -62.66 -0.93
CA SER A 490 -21.09 -61.79 0.24
C SER A 490 -21.01 -62.50 1.60
N PHE A 491 -20.96 -63.84 1.64
CA PHE A 491 -20.90 -64.66 2.85
C PHE A 491 -19.54 -65.37 2.98
N PRO A 492 -19.11 -65.79 4.21
CA PRO A 492 -17.78 -66.36 4.45
C PRO A 492 -17.69 -67.83 4.00
N VAL A 493 -17.99 -68.08 2.72
CA VAL A 493 -18.04 -69.41 2.10
C VAL A 493 -16.76 -69.68 1.30
N ASP A 494 -16.35 -70.95 1.29
CA ASP A 494 -15.12 -71.41 0.63
C ASP A 494 -13.85 -70.83 1.31
N ASN A 495 -12.81 -70.47 0.55
CA ASN A 495 -11.55 -69.94 1.09
C ASN A 495 -11.69 -68.49 1.58
N VAL A 496 -11.43 -68.24 2.87
CA VAL A 496 -11.62 -66.92 3.49
C VAL A 496 -10.34 -66.53 4.23
N ASP A 497 -9.82 -65.35 3.89
CA ASP A 497 -8.79 -64.65 4.65
C ASP A 497 -9.43 -63.69 5.67
N GLU A 498 -8.62 -63.06 6.52
CA GLU A 498 -9.08 -62.15 7.58
C GLU A 498 -9.87 -60.96 7.01
N ASP A 499 -9.36 -60.32 5.96
CA ASP A 499 -10.03 -59.19 5.27
C ASP A 499 -11.41 -59.61 4.77
N ARG A 500 -11.53 -60.78 4.10
CA ARG A 500 -12.81 -61.30 3.61
C ARG A 500 -13.74 -61.66 4.75
N TYR A 501 -13.24 -62.23 5.85
CA TYR A 501 -14.06 -62.56 7.02
C TYR A 501 -14.74 -61.30 7.57
N HIS A 502 -13.98 -60.22 7.77
CA HIS A 502 -14.54 -58.95 8.25
C HIS A 502 -15.41 -58.25 7.21
N THR A 503 -15.07 -58.37 5.92
CA THR A 503 -15.91 -57.88 4.82
C THR A 503 -17.30 -58.53 4.86
N CYS A 504 -17.35 -59.86 4.98
CA CYS A 504 -18.60 -60.61 5.10
C CYS A 504 -19.36 -60.24 6.37
N TYR A 505 -18.67 -60.07 7.51
CA TYR A 505 -19.33 -59.60 8.74
C TYR A 505 -20.02 -58.25 8.54
N ASN A 506 -19.35 -57.27 7.94
CA ASN A 506 -19.92 -55.95 7.71
C ASN A 506 -21.16 -56.01 6.78
N ILE A 507 -21.11 -56.81 5.72
CA ILE A 507 -22.26 -57.02 4.83
C ILE A 507 -23.42 -57.70 5.57
N MET A 508 -23.13 -58.80 6.27
CA MET A 508 -24.13 -59.55 7.02
C MET A 508 -24.79 -58.69 8.10
N TYR A 509 -24.03 -57.80 8.75
CA TYR A 509 -24.56 -56.84 9.72
C TYR A 509 -25.63 -55.94 9.08
N VAL A 510 -25.33 -55.33 7.92
CA VAL A 510 -26.26 -54.44 7.21
C VAL A 510 -27.50 -55.21 6.74
N LEU A 511 -27.32 -56.42 6.18
CA LEU A 511 -28.44 -57.26 5.75
C LEU A 511 -29.36 -57.63 6.92
N TYR A 512 -28.80 -58.05 8.06
CA TYR A 512 -29.59 -58.41 9.24
C TYR A 512 -30.38 -57.23 9.80
N HIS A 513 -29.74 -56.06 9.95
CA HIS A 513 -30.39 -54.88 10.52
C HIS A 513 -31.40 -54.22 9.56
N SER A 514 -31.34 -54.55 8.27
CA SER A 514 -32.36 -54.13 7.30
C SER A 514 -33.62 -55.02 7.33
N ASP A 515 -33.44 -56.34 7.37
CA ASP A 515 -34.51 -57.34 7.35
C ASP A 515 -34.00 -58.67 7.94
N ALA A 516 -34.17 -58.81 9.25
CA ALA A 516 -33.68 -59.96 10.01
C ALA A 516 -34.28 -61.29 9.53
N GLU A 517 -35.55 -61.30 9.13
CA GLU A 517 -36.23 -62.53 8.71
C GLU A 517 -35.68 -63.01 7.36
N LYS A 518 -35.63 -62.11 6.37
CA LYS A 518 -35.08 -62.41 5.04
C LYS A 518 -33.62 -62.84 5.12
N PHE A 519 -32.83 -62.17 5.97
CA PHE A 519 -31.44 -62.52 6.20
C PHE A 519 -31.27 -63.94 6.76
N LEU A 520 -31.99 -64.29 7.82
CA LEU A 520 -31.90 -65.62 8.45
C LEU A 520 -32.37 -66.73 7.48
N GLN A 521 -33.45 -66.50 6.73
CA GLN A 521 -33.93 -67.43 5.70
C GLN A 521 -32.85 -67.67 4.61
N TYR A 522 -32.16 -66.61 4.17
CA TYR A 522 -31.08 -66.74 3.20
C TYR A 522 -29.86 -67.50 3.78
N CYS A 523 -29.52 -67.26 5.04
CA CYS A 523 -28.44 -67.97 5.73
C CYS A 523 -28.72 -69.47 5.85
N GLU A 524 -29.95 -69.89 6.15
CA GLU A 524 -30.30 -71.31 6.14
C GLU A 524 -30.17 -71.91 4.74
N LYS A 525 -30.68 -71.21 3.72
CA LYS A 525 -30.60 -71.65 2.33
C LYS A 525 -29.16 -71.82 1.85
N ILE A 526 -28.27 -70.87 2.12
CA ILE A 526 -26.88 -70.95 1.66
C ILE A 526 -26.10 -72.06 2.36
N LYS A 527 -26.45 -72.39 3.62
CA LYS A 527 -25.81 -73.46 4.40
C LYS A 527 -26.06 -74.85 3.81
N GLU A 528 -27.15 -75.08 3.08
CA GLU A 528 -27.45 -76.36 2.43
C GLU A 528 -26.30 -76.79 1.50
N ASP A 529 -25.74 -75.83 0.75
CA ASP A 529 -24.69 -76.05 -0.25
C ASP A 529 -23.25 -75.79 0.26
N CYS A 530 -23.06 -75.61 1.57
CA CYS A 530 -21.77 -75.27 2.18
C CYS A 530 -21.04 -76.46 2.82
N ASP A 531 -19.69 -76.39 2.86
CA ASP A 531 -18.89 -77.28 3.72
C ASP A 531 -19.06 -76.96 5.21
N ASN A 532 -18.61 -77.86 6.09
CA ASN A 532 -18.79 -77.71 7.53
C ASN A 532 -18.10 -76.46 8.10
N MET A 533 -16.95 -76.04 7.54
CA MET A 533 -16.23 -74.86 8.01
C MET A 533 -16.94 -73.56 7.62
N SER A 534 -17.53 -73.51 6.43
CA SER A 534 -18.33 -72.38 5.95
C SER A 534 -19.61 -72.25 6.78
N ARG A 535 -20.31 -73.37 7.06
CA ARG A 535 -21.46 -73.39 7.98
C ARG A 535 -21.09 -72.84 9.36
N HIS A 536 -20.00 -73.35 9.94
CA HIS A 536 -19.52 -72.90 11.24
C HIS A 536 -19.22 -71.39 11.27
N ARG A 537 -18.53 -70.86 10.24
CA ARG A 537 -18.25 -69.41 10.13
C ARG A 537 -19.53 -68.58 10.01
N ILE A 538 -20.50 -69.02 9.22
CA ILE A 538 -21.81 -68.35 9.10
C ILE A 538 -22.50 -68.31 10.46
N ASP A 539 -22.59 -69.44 11.17
CA ASP A 539 -23.27 -69.50 12.47
C ASP A 539 -22.58 -68.62 13.52
N VAL A 540 -21.23 -68.58 13.54
CA VAL A 540 -20.46 -67.69 14.42
C VAL A 540 -20.77 -66.22 14.13
N LEU A 541 -20.75 -65.80 12.86
CA LEU A 541 -21.07 -64.42 12.50
C LEU A 541 -22.51 -64.06 12.82
N ILE A 542 -23.48 -64.96 12.62
CA ILE A 542 -24.87 -64.74 13.01
C ILE A 542 -24.97 -64.52 14.52
N GLU A 543 -24.33 -65.38 15.33
CA GLU A 543 -24.32 -65.21 16.78
C GLU A 543 -23.71 -63.88 17.21
N GLU A 544 -22.61 -63.45 16.56
CA GLU A 544 -21.97 -62.17 16.85
C GLU A 544 -22.83 -60.97 16.49
N ILE A 545 -23.56 -61.04 15.36
CA ILE A 545 -24.43 -59.97 14.87
C ILE A 545 -25.71 -59.87 15.72
N VAL A 546 -26.31 -60.99 16.13
CA VAL A 546 -27.55 -60.99 16.92
C VAL A 546 -27.32 -60.59 18.38
N LYS A 547 -26.10 -60.79 18.91
CA LYS A 547 -25.74 -60.42 20.30
C LYS A 547 -25.42 -58.94 20.48
N LYS A 548 -25.06 -58.23 19.40
CA LYS A 548 -24.79 -56.79 19.39
C LYS A 548 -26.01 -56.04 18.88
#